data_AF-A0A7Y1XBN6-F1
#
_entry.id   AF-A0A7Y1XBN6-F1
#
_cell.length_a   1.000
_cell.length_b   1.000
_cell.length_c   1.000
_cell.angle_alpha   90.00
_cell.angle_beta   90.00
_cell.angle_gamma   90.00
#
_symmetry.space_group_name_H-M   'P 1'
#
loop_
_entity.id
_entity.type
_entity.pdbx_description
1 polymer ?
#
loop_
_entity_poly.entity_id
_entity_poly.type
_entity_poly.pdbx_seq_one_letter_code
_entity_poly.pdbx_strand_id
1 'polypeptide(L)'
;MQPSIEWVQEELIDSGIYREEFLGYGYEDRLQCFAVDMTCAMFKDGSWGYAGLAEYEDLNLGWMEMPNGGSLGAVAPGWSMSSTPDNEAAALAWFEFLSSDEGLALYQAIGDSFMGVELDYEVPEVMVPARAAVEAGNFNLATIFWGNEAALTFGILFPGMQELAAGSTTPAELAALLDETNADLVPNN
;
A
#
# COMPACT_ATOMS: atom_id res chain seq x y z
N MET A 1 -2.04 -0.96 -12.45
CA MET A 1 -0.63 -0.96 -12.90
C MET A 1 0.17 -0.08 -11.94
N GLN A 2 1.48 -0.25 -11.75
CA GLN A 2 2.23 0.77 -11.00
C GLN A 2 2.73 1.84 -11.98
N PRO A 3 2.91 3.11 -11.57
CA PRO A 3 3.62 4.07 -12.42
C PRO A 3 5.01 3.55 -12.79
N SER A 4 5.48 3.82 -14.00
CA SER A 4 6.83 3.40 -14.41
C SER A 4 7.90 4.20 -13.67
N ILE A 5 9.12 3.66 -13.61
CA ILE A 5 10.25 4.32 -12.94
C ILE A 5 10.59 5.63 -13.66
N GLU A 6 10.46 5.67 -14.99
CA GLU A 6 10.63 6.89 -15.80
C GLU A 6 9.58 7.94 -15.46
N TRP A 7 8.31 7.54 -15.32
CA TRP A 7 7.25 8.46 -14.94
C TRP A 7 7.51 9.05 -13.55
N VAL A 8 8.01 8.26 -12.60
CA VAL A 8 8.36 8.78 -11.28
C VAL A 8 9.52 9.77 -11.36
N GLN A 9 10.55 9.49 -12.16
CA GLN A 9 11.65 10.42 -12.40
C GLN A 9 11.12 11.75 -12.96
N GLU A 10 10.38 11.71 -14.06
CA GLU A 10 9.93 12.91 -14.78
C GLU A 10 8.91 13.73 -13.96
N GLU A 11 7.87 13.07 -13.46
CA GLU A 11 6.70 13.76 -12.91
C GLU A 11 6.82 14.03 -11.41
N LEU A 12 7.63 13.27 -10.67
CA LEU A 12 7.78 13.47 -9.24
C LEU A 12 9.13 14.07 -8.86
N ILE A 13 10.24 13.59 -9.42
CA ILE A 13 11.58 14.05 -9.05
C ILE A 13 11.96 15.32 -9.82
N ASP A 14 11.98 15.26 -11.16
CA ASP A 14 12.43 16.36 -12.01
C ASP A 14 11.48 17.58 -11.94
N SER A 15 10.20 17.35 -11.67
CA SER A 15 9.20 18.40 -11.45
C SER A 15 9.34 19.11 -10.09
N GLY A 16 10.12 18.55 -9.16
CA GLY A 16 10.34 19.08 -7.81
C GLY A 16 9.22 18.79 -6.79
N ILE A 17 8.34 17.82 -7.08
CA ILE A 17 7.34 17.31 -6.12
C ILE A 17 8.05 16.53 -5.00
N TYR A 18 8.95 15.61 -5.36
CA TYR A 18 9.93 15.03 -4.45
C TYR A 18 11.21 15.86 -4.49
N ARG A 19 11.68 16.24 -3.31
CA ARG A 19 12.84 17.09 -3.11
C ARG A 19 13.86 16.35 -2.27
N GLU A 20 15.13 16.73 -2.42
CA GLU A 20 16.25 16.17 -1.65
C GLU A 20 16.00 16.25 -0.12
N GLU A 21 15.28 17.28 0.34
CA GLU A 21 14.89 17.46 1.75
C GLU A 21 13.98 16.36 2.31
N PHE A 22 13.33 15.57 1.45
CA PHE A 22 12.48 14.43 1.84
C PHE A 22 13.23 13.09 1.85
N LEU A 23 14.51 13.06 1.47
CA LEU A 23 15.31 11.84 1.51
C LEU A 23 15.39 11.31 2.94
N GLY A 24 15.08 10.02 3.10
CA GLY A 24 15.08 9.35 4.40
C GLY A 24 13.86 9.64 5.29
N TYR A 25 12.86 10.37 4.82
CA TYR A 25 11.61 10.57 5.57
C TYR A 25 10.92 9.23 5.84
N GLY A 26 10.63 8.97 7.11
CA GLY A 26 9.83 7.85 7.56
C GLY A 26 8.32 8.11 7.45
N TYR A 27 7.52 7.24 8.07
CA TYR A 27 6.07 7.48 8.18
C TYR A 27 5.77 8.74 9.01
N GLU A 28 6.39 8.86 10.19
CA GLU A 28 6.15 9.98 11.11
C GLU A 28 6.55 11.34 10.53
N ASP A 29 7.68 11.42 9.80
CA ASP A 29 8.11 12.68 9.17
C ASP A 29 7.12 13.15 8.11
N ARG A 30 6.59 12.22 7.31
CA ARG A 30 5.57 12.51 6.29
C ARG A 30 4.24 12.92 6.95
N LEU A 31 3.86 12.26 8.04
CA LEU A 31 2.65 12.59 8.79
C LEU A 31 2.78 13.98 9.42
N GLN A 32 3.93 14.28 10.03
CA GLN A 32 4.25 15.60 10.58
C GLN A 32 4.14 16.67 9.49
N CYS A 33 4.75 16.47 8.32
CA CYS A 33 4.69 17.42 7.21
C CYS A 33 3.27 17.66 6.68
N PHE A 34 2.45 16.60 6.55
CA PHE A 34 1.11 16.68 5.97
C PHE A 34 0.05 17.16 6.98
N ALA A 35 -0.02 16.52 8.14
CA ALA A 35 -1.11 16.66 9.09
C ALA A 35 -0.86 17.70 10.19
N VAL A 36 0.41 17.92 10.57
CA VAL A 36 0.76 18.78 11.71
C VAL A 36 1.30 20.13 11.24
N ASP A 37 2.36 20.12 10.43
CA ASP A 37 3.00 21.33 9.93
C ASP A 37 2.30 21.88 8.68
N MET A 38 1.50 21.05 8.00
CA MET A 38 0.77 21.37 6.76
C MET A 38 1.66 21.95 5.66
N THR A 39 2.92 21.51 5.60
CA THR A 39 3.90 21.88 4.57
C THR A 39 3.92 20.93 3.38
N CYS A 40 3.32 19.74 3.52
CA CYS A 40 3.07 18.78 2.44
C CYS A 40 1.59 18.79 2.03
N ALA A 41 1.30 18.94 0.74
CA ALA A 41 -0.09 18.98 0.24
C ALA A 41 -0.70 17.59 -0.04
N MET A 42 0.12 16.55 -0.20
CA MET A 42 -0.31 15.19 -0.51
C MET A 42 0.39 14.19 0.42
N PHE A 43 -0.34 13.16 0.84
CA PHE A 43 0.17 12.07 1.67
C PHE A 43 -0.28 10.74 1.08
N LYS A 44 0.69 9.92 0.67
CA LYS A 44 0.42 8.57 0.17
C LYS A 44 0.35 7.61 1.36
N ASP A 45 -0.81 7.00 1.53
CA ASP A 45 -1.05 5.94 2.52
C ASP A 45 -2.14 4.97 2.07
N GLY A 46 -2.28 3.86 2.80
CA GLY A 46 -3.39 2.94 2.64
C GLY A 46 -4.67 3.46 3.29
N SER A 47 -5.82 2.90 2.88
CA SER A 47 -7.11 3.29 3.45
C SER A 47 -7.20 3.08 4.97
N TRP A 48 -6.46 2.11 5.50
CA TRP A 48 -6.33 1.82 6.93
C TRP A 48 -5.73 2.96 7.78
N GLY A 49 -5.11 3.96 7.14
CA GLY A 49 -4.60 5.16 7.83
C GLY A 49 -5.65 6.26 8.01
N TYR A 50 -6.83 6.13 7.39
CA TYR A 50 -7.83 7.20 7.35
C TYR A 50 -8.31 7.61 8.75
N ALA A 51 -8.67 6.67 9.64
CA ALA A 51 -9.18 7.04 10.95
C ALA A 51 -8.20 7.92 11.73
N GLY A 52 -6.90 7.64 11.65
CA GLY A 52 -5.87 8.46 12.29
C GLY A 52 -5.75 9.86 11.68
N LEU A 53 -5.85 9.99 10.35
CA LEU A 53 -5.85 11.29 9.69
C LEU A 53 -7.12 12.10 9.98
N ALA A 54 -8.26 11.44 10.19
CA ALA A 54 -9.53 12.08 10.50
C ALA A 54 -9.57 12.73 11.90
N GLU A 55 -8.63 12.41 12.79
CA GLU A 55 -8.49 13.07 14.10
C GLU A 55 -7.97 14.52 13.98
N TYR A 56 -7.36 14.89 12.85
CA TYR A 56 -6.87 16.24 12.59
C TYR A 56 -7.98 17.11 12.00
N GLU A 57 -8.74 17.80 12.86
CA GLU A 57 -9.92 18.61 12.46
C GLU A 57 -9.62 19.75 11.48
N ASP A 58 -8.36 20.21 11.42
CA ASP A 58 -7.92 21.27 10.49
C ASP A 58 -7.69 20.75 9.06
N LEU A 59 -7.65 19.42 8.85
CA LEU A 59 -7.46 18.83 7.53
C LEU A 59 -8.77 18.72 6.76
N ASN A 60 -8.82 19.36 5.60
CA ASN A 60 -9.82 19.09 4.58
C ASN A 60 -9.35 17.94 3.68
N LEU A 61 -9.62 16.70 4.10
CA LEU A 61 -9.13 15.51 3.41
C LEU A 61 -9.89 15.24 2.11
N GLY A 62 -9.13 14.79 1.11
CA GLY A 62 -9.63 14.27 -0.15
C GLY A 62 -8.89 12.99 -0.52
N TRP A 63 -9.51 12.15 -1.35
CA TRP A 63 -8.87 10.97 -1.91
C TRP A 63 -8.80 11.07 -3.43
N MET A 64 -7.70 10.57 -4.00
CA MET A 64 -7.55 10.39 -5.45
C MET A 64 -6.75 9.12 -5.75
N GLU A 65 -7.00 8.53 -6.91
CA GLU A 65 -6.16 7.46 -7.45
C GLU A 65 -4.75 7.99 -7.74
N MET A 66 -3.74 7.11 -7.62
CA MET A 66 -2.40 7.44 -8.08
C MET A 66 -2.42 7.63 -9.61
N PRO A 67 -1.92 8.78 -10.13
CA PRO A 67 -1.84 9.00 -11.57
C PRO A 67 -1.04 7.90 -12.27
N ASN A 68 -1.42 7.57 -13.51
CA ASN A 68 -0.71 6.65 -14.39
C ASN A 68 -0.47 5.23 -13.82
N GLY A 69 -1.35 4.76 -12.94
CA GLY A 69 -1.24 3.40 -12.38
C GLY A 69 -2.55 2.87 -11.77
N GLY A 70 -3.39 3.75 -11.24
CA GLY A 70 -4.48 3.33 -10.35
C GLY A 70 -3.91 3.05 -8.95
N SER A 71 -4.77 2.61 -8.04
CA SER A 71 -4.41 2.52 -6.63
C SER A 71 -3.50 1.32 -6.34
N LEU A 72 -2.45 1.53 -5.54
CA LEU A 72 -1.65 0.43 -5.02
C LEU A 72 -2.36 -0.17 -3.81
N GLY A 73 -2.68 -1.45 -3.86
CA GLY A 73 -3.31 -2.15 -2.75
C GLY A 73 -2.31 -3.00 -1.97
N ALA A 74 -2.69 -3.33 -0.75
CA ALA A 74 -2.11 -4.40 0.05
C ALA A 74 -3.26 -5.25 0.58
N VAL A 75 -3.02 -6.56 0.74
CA VAL A 75 -3.95 -7.41 1.47
C VAL A 75 -3.72 -7.23 2.97
N ALA A 76 -4.81 -7.04 3.71
CA ALA A 76 -4.76 -7.05 5.16
C ALA A 76 -4.22 -8.41 5.66
N PRO A 77 -3.61 -8.45 6.85
CA PRO A 77 -3.14 -9.70 7.44
C PRO A 77 -4.26 -10.74 7.48
N GLY A 78 -3.99 -11.91 6.89
CA GLY A 78 -4.89 -13.05 6.91
C GLY A 78 -4.62 -13.97 8.10
N TRP A 79 -5.59 -14.84 8.38
CA TRP A 79 -5.46 -15.88 9.39
C TRP A 79 -5.06 -17.20 8.72
N SER A 80 -4.08 -17.90 9.29
CA SER A 80 -3.67 -19.23 8.84
C SER A 80 -3.69 -20.22 10.00
N MET A 81 -3.97 -21.48 9.68
CA MET A 81 -3.92 -22.59 10.63
C MET A 81 -2.63 -23.37 10.42
N SER A 82 -1.98 -23.78 11.51
CA SER A 82 -0.89 -24.76 11.45
C SER A 82 -1.36 -26.05 10.76
N SER A 83 -0.47 -26.73 10.04
CA SER A 83 -0.74 -28.06 9.49
C SER A 83 -0.87 -29.15 10.57
N THR A 84 -0.47 -28.85 11.80
CA THR A 84 -0.58 -29.75 12.97
C THR A 84 -1.10 -28.96 14.19
N PRO A 85 -2.40 -28.60 14.22
CA PRO A 85 -2.96 -27.87 15.35
C PRO A 85 -3.14 -28.79 16.56
N ASP A 86 -2.82 -28.30 17.76
CA ASP A 86 -3.06 -29.04 19.01
C ASP A 86 -4.56 -29.28 19.27
N ASN A 87 -5.41 -28.41 18.73
CA ASN A 87 -6.87 -28.52 18.81
C ASN A 87 -7.52 -28.07 17.50
N GLU A 88 -7.59 -28.99 16.54
CA GLU A 88 -8.17 -28.76 15.21
C GLU A 88 -9.62 -28.28 15.28
N ALA A 89 -10.45 -28.89 16.13
CA ALA A 89 -11.87 -28.56 16.24
C ALA A 89 -12.08 -27.11 16.69
N ALA A 90 -11.30 -26.62 17.66
CA ALA A 90 -11.38 -25.23 18.11
C ALA A 90 -10.87 -24.26 17.04
N ALA A 91 -9.80 -24.62 16.32
CA ALA A 91 -9.29 -23.79 15.23
C ALA A 91 -10.32 -23.66 14.10
N LEU A 92 -10.96 -24.77 13.68
CA LEU A 92 -12.00 -24.75 12.66
C LEU A 92 -13.20 -23.91 13.08
N ALA A 93 -13.70 -24.07 14.31
CA ALA A 93 -14.80 -23.26 14.83
C ALA A 93 -14.48 -21.75 14.82
N TRP A 94 -13.21 -21.39 15.05
CA TRP A 94 -12.76 -20.00 14.94
C TRP A 94 -12.79 -19.50 13.49
N PHE A 95 -12.31 -20.29 12.52
CA PHE A 95 -12.39 -19.92 11.10
C PHE A 95 -13.83 -19.85 10.59
N GLU A 96 -14.72 -20.74 11.04
CA GLU A 96 -16.16 -20.66 10.75
C GLU A 96 -16.76 -19.36 11.28
N PHE A 97 -16.43 -18.96 12.51
CA PHE A 97 -16.85 -17.68 13.05
C PHE A 97 -16.31 -16.49 12.26
N LEU A 98 -15.00 -16.45 11.98
CA LEU A 98 -14.36 -15.37 11.22
C LEU A 98 -14.94 -15.17 9.81
N SER A 99 -15.44 -16.23 9.20
CA SER A 99 -16.04 -16.21 7.86
C SER A 99 -17.57 -16.03 7.86
N SER A 100 -18.20 -15.98 9.03
CA SER A 100 -19.63 -15.67 9.17
C SER A 100 -19.91 -14.18 8.98
N ASP A 101 -21.15 -13.82 8.65
CA ASP A 101 -21.58 -12.41 8.54
C ASP A 101 -21.27 -11.61 9.82
N GLU A 102 -21.44 -12.23 11.00
CA GLU A 102 -21.12 -11.61 12.28
C GLU A 102 -19.61 -11.34 12.41
N GLY A 103 -18.77 -12.33 12.10
CA GLY A 103 -17.32 -12.19 12.14
C GLY A 103 -16.78 -11.14 11.16
N LEU A 104 -17.32 -11.13 9.94
CA LEU A 104 -16.96 -10.16 8.90
C LEU A 104 -17.38 -8.74 9.27
N ALA A 105 -18.59 -8.56 9.82
CA ALA A 105 -19.05 -7.26 10.30
C ALA A 105 -18.20 -6.73 11.48
N LEU A 106 -17.83 -7.62 12.42
CA LEU A 106 -16.92 -7.25 13.52
C LEU A 106 -15.54 -6.84 13.00
N TYR A 107 -15.00 -7.57 12.03
CA TYR A 107 -13.70 -7.24 11.43
C TYR A 107 -13.75 -5.91 10.68
N GLN A 108 -14.80 -5.66 9.91
CA GLN A 108 -14.98 -4.39 9.21
C GLN A 108 -15.11 -3.22 10.18
N ALA A 109 -15.79 -3.41 11.32
CA ALA A 109 -16.01 -2.34 12.30
C ALA A 109 -14.73 -1.87 13.03
N ILE A 110 -13.65 -2.68 13.01
CA ILE A 110 -12.39 -2.35 13.70
C ILE A 110 -11.29 -1.82 12.76
N GLY A 111 -11.53 -1.77 11.44
CA GLY A 111 -10.52 -1.32 10.49
C GLY A 111 -11.08 -0.53 9.33
N ASP A 112 -10.28 0.38 8.77
CA ASP A 112 -10.66 1.18 7.60
C ASP A 112 -10.25 0.53 6.26
N SER A 113 -10.10 -0.80 6.27
CA SER A 113 -9.81 -1.58 5.06
C SER A 113 -11.09 -1.88 4.28
N PHE A 114 -10.99 -1.94 2.96
CA PHE A 114 -12.10 -2.42 2.13
C PHE A 114 -12.20 -3.95 2.19
N MET A 115 -13.42 -4.47 2.32
CA MET A 115 -13.66 -5.90 2.36
C MET A 115 -13.60 -6.49 0.95
N GLY A 116 -12.81 -7.55 0.77
CA GLY A 116 -12.70 -8.29 -0.50
C GLY A 116 -13.82 -9.32 -0.72
N VAL A 117 -14.88 -9.26 0.09
CA VAL A 117 -16.05 -10.15 0.07
C VAL A 117 -17.32 -9.30 0.03
N GLU A 118 -18.42 -9.88 -0.45
CA GLU A 118 -19.71 -9.18 -0.46
C GLU A 118 -20.18 -8.98 0.99
N LEU A 119 -20.13 -7.73 1.45
CA LEU A 119 -20.60 -7.29 2.76
C LEU A 119 -21.18 -5.87 2.60
N ASP A 120 -22.33 -5.61 3.20
CA ASP A 120 -22.87 -4.26 3.28
C ASP A 120 -22.28 -3.54 4.49
N TYR A 121 -21.59 -2.43 4.25
CA TYR A 121 -20.97 -1.61 5.27
C TYR A 121 -20.82 -0.17 4.77
N GLU A 122 -20.84 0.78 5.70
CA GLU A 122 -20.65 2.19 5.39
C GLU A 122 -19.15 2.51 5.30
N VAL A 123 -18.82 3.45 4.41
CA VAL A 123 -17.48 4.04 4.33
C VAL A 123 -17.59 5.55 4.51
N PRO A 124 -16.60 6.22 5.12
CA PRO A 124 -16.56 7.68 5.20
C PRO A 124 -16.74 8.33 3.83
N GLU A 125 -17.41 9.48 3.76
CA GLU A 125 -17.74 10.15 2.48
C GLU A 125 -16.50 10.40 1.61
N VAL A 126 -15.39 10.82 2.23
CA VAL A 126 -14.10 11.03 1.57
C VAL A 126 -13.50 9.76 0.96
N MET A 127 -13.89 8.58 1.45
CA MET A 127 -13.43 7.27 0.98
C MET A 127 -14.39 6.62 -0.04
N VAL A 128 -15.55 7.23 -0.33
CA VAL A 128 -16.49 6.73 -1.35
C VAL A 128 -15.82 6.60 -2.73
N PRO A 129 -15.00 7.57 -3.20
CA PRO A 129 -14.28 7.41 -4.46
C PRO A 129 -13.29 6.23 -4.44
N ALA A 130 -12.63 5.99 -3.30
CA ALA A 130 -11.72 4.86 -3.13
C ALA A 130 -12.45 3.52 -3.23
N ARG A 131 -13.62 3.40 -2.58
CA ARG A 131 -14.48 2.21 -2.70
C ARG A 131 -14.87 1.95 -4.15
N ALA A 132 -15.34 2.97 -4.87
CA ALA A 132 -15.73 2.84 -6.27
C ALA A 132 -14.57 2.39 -7.16
N ALA A 133 -13.36 2.92 -6.93
CA ALA A 133 -12.16 2.49 -7.63
C ALA A 133 -11.80 1.02 -7.35
N VAL A 134 -11.88 0.59 -6.08
CA VAL A 134 -11.62 -0.80 -5.69
C VAL A 134 -12.64 -1.75 -6.32
N GLU A 135 -13.93 -1.44 -6.24
CA GLU A 135 -15.01 -2.25 -6.85
C GLU A 135 -14.92 -2.32 -8.38
N ALA A 136 -14.40 -1.27 -9.02
CA ALA A 136 -14.11 -1.26 -10.46
C ALA A 136 -12.85 -2.06 -10.85
N GLY A 137 -12.06 -2.53 -9.87
CA GLY A 137 -10.80 -3.20 -10.12
C GLY A 137 -9.64 -2.26 -10.45
N ASN A 138 -9.76 -0.96 -10.16
CA ASN A 138 -8.71 0.05 -10.37
C ASN A 138 -7.62 0.00 -9.29
N PHE A 139 -7.18 -1.21 -8.94
CA PHE A 139 -6.09 -1.41 -7.99
C PHE A 139 -5.15 -2.49 -8.48
N ASN A 140 -3.92 -2.47 -7.97
CA ASN A 140 -2.95 -3.53 -8.21
C ASN A 140 -2.35 -4.01 -6.89
N LEU A 141 -2.27 -5.33 -6.73
CA LEU A 141 -1.64 -6.02 -5.62
C LEU A 141 -0.28 -6.54 -6.08
N ALA A 142 0.62 -5.63 -6.49
CA ALA A 142 1.93 -6.01 -7.01
C ALA A 142 2.66 -6.97 -6.05
N THR A 143 2.45 -6.79 -4.74
CA THR A 143 3.05 -7.61 -3.70
C THR A 143 2.60 -9.06 -3.64
N ILE A 144 1.43 -9.38 -4.21
CA ILE A 144 0.94 -10.76 -4.31
C ILE A 144 1.48 -11.44 -5.57
N PHE A 145 1.67 -10.68 -6.65
CA PHE A 145 2.06 -11.23 -7.95
C PHE A 145 3.58 -11.36 -8.12
N TRP A 146 4.37 -10.64 -7.33
CA TRP A 146 5.83 -10.73 -7.37
C TRP A 146 6.29 -11.83 -6.41
N GLY A 147 6.67 -13.00 -6.95
CA GLY A 147 7.06 -14.17 -6.15
C GLY A 147 8.22 -13.92 -5.17
N ASN A 148 9.02 -12.89 -5.42
CA ASN A 148 10.16 -12.46 -4.60
C ASN A 148 9.96 -11.06 -4.01
N GLU A 149 8.70 -10.63 -3.81
CA GLU A 149 8.35 -9.26 -3.48
C GLU A 149 9.19 -8.67 -2.34
N ALA A 150 9.27 -9.35 -1.20
CA ALA A 150 9.90 -8.73 -0.03
C ALA A 150 11.35 -8.32 -0.32
N ALA A 151 12.07 -9.12 -1.10
CA ALA A 151 13.43 -8.81 -1.53
C ALA A 151 13.46 -7.71 -2.59
N LEU A 152 12.55 -7.73 -3.57
CA LEU A 152 12.53 -6.75 -4.65
C LEU A 152 12.03 -5.37 -4.18
N THR A 153 10.87 -5.31 -3.52
CA THR A 153 10.24 -4.07 -3.08
C THR A 153 11.05 -3.40 -1.97
N PHE A 154 11.30 -4.10 -0.86
CA PHE A 154 11.98 -3.49 0.28
C PHE A 154 13.51 -3.48 0.14
N GLY A 155 14.08 -4.45 -0.58
CA GLY A 155 15.53 -4.56 -0.73
C GLY A 155 16.11 -3.73 -1.88
N ILE A 156 15.36 -3.51 -2.96
CA ILE A 156 15.89 -2.87 -4.17
C ILE A 156 15.06 -1.65 -4.57
N LEU A 157 13.76 -1.79 -4.78
CA LEU A 157 12.92 -0.71 -5.30
C LEU A 157 12.90 0.48 -4.35
N PHE A 158 12.58 0.30 -3.06
CA PHE A 158 12.49 1.42 -2.12
C PHE A 158 13.81 2.16 -1.90
N PRO A 159 14.96 1.47 -1.66
CA PRO A 159 16.26 2.14 -1.64
C PRO A 159 16.60 2.81 -2.98
N GLY A 160 16.35 2.13 -4.10
CA GLY A 160 16.59 2.64 -5.44
C GLY A 160 15.79 3.90 -5.77
N MET A 161 14.56 4.05 -5.25
CA MET A 161 13.80 5.30 -5.37
C MET A 161 14.48 6.48 -4.65
N GLN A 162 15.15 6.22 -3.52
CA GLN A 162 15.94 7.24 -2.81
C GLN A 162 17.19 7.59 -3.61
N GLU A 163 17.85 6.60 -4.21
CA GLU A 163 19.01 6.80 -5.10
C GLU A 163 18.65 7.57 -6.37
N LEU A 164 17.47 7.32 -6.96
CA LEU A 164 16.95 8.10 -8.08
C LEU A 164 16.76 9.56 -7.70
N ALA A 165 16.11 9.80 -6.55
CA ALA A 165 15.90 11.15 -6.04
C ALA A 165 17.23 11.85 -5.66
N ALA A 166 18.25 11.11 -5.24
CA ALA A 166 19.60 11.62 -5.00
C ALA A 166 20.43 11.79 -6.30
N GLY A 167 19.93 11.31 -7.44
CA GLY A 167 20.65 11.33 -8.72
C GLY A 167 21.85 10.37 -8.78
N SER A 168 21.92 9.37 -7.91
CA SER A 168 23.01 8.38 -7.87
C SER A 168 22.73 7.12 -8.70
N THR A 169 21.54 7.01 -9.28
CA THR A 169 21.16 5.96 -10.24
C THR A 169 20.23 6.56 -11.30
N THR A 170 19.95 5.80 -12.37
CA THR A 170 18.99 6.17 -13.43
C THR A 170 17.83 5.17 -13.48
N PRO A 171 16.68 5.54 -14.08
CA PRO A 171 15.55 4.62 -14.24
C PRO A 171 15.94 3.30 -14.88
N ALA A 172 16.79 3.35 -15.92
CA ALA A 172 17.28 2.17 -16.62
C ALA A 172 18.17 1.27 -15.74
N GLU A 173 19.04 1.86 -14.91
CA GLU A 173 19.91 1.12 -14.00
C GLU A 173 19.11 0.46 -12.88
N LEU A 174 18.14 1.17 -12.28
CA LEU A 174 17.26 0.59 -11.27
C LEU A 174 16.40 -0.54 -11.84
N ALA A 175 15.83 -0.36 -13.04
CA ALA A 175 15.08 -1.40 -13.72
C ALA A 175 15.95 -2.65 -13.99
N ALA A 176 17.17 -2.46 -14.48
CA ALA A 176 18.10 -3.56 -14.71
C ALA A 176 18.46 -4.32 -13.42
N LEU A 177 18.66 -3.60 -12.30
CA LEU A 177 18.95 -4.21 -11.01
C LEU A 177 17.76 -5.02 -10.47
N LEU A 178 16.53 -4.53 -10.66
CA LEU A 178 15.31 -5.28 -10.30
C LEU A 178 15.18 -6.57 -11.11
N ASP A 179 15.46 -6.51 -12.42
CA ASP A 179 15.43 -7.67 -13.30
C ASP A 179 16.51 -8.70 -12.93
N GLU A 180 17.75 -8.25 -12.70
CA GLU A 180 18.87 -9.10 -12.26
C GLU A 180 18.55 -9.78 -10.93
N THR A 181 18.11 -9.00 -9.94
CA THR A 181 17.77 -9.53 -8.61
C THR A 181 16.63 -10.54 -8.68
N ASN A 182 15.60 -10.27 -9.49
CA ASN A 182 14.50 -11.20 -9.65
C ASN A 182 14.96 -12.50 -10.32
N ALA A 183 15.83 -12.42 -11.34
CA ALA A 183 16.38 -13.60 -12.01
C ALA A 183 17.20 -14.48 -11.06
N ASP A 184 17.98 -13.89 -10.15
CA ASP A 184 18.77 -14.61 -9.15
C ASP A 184 17.91 -15.31 -8.09
N LEU A 185 16.74 -14.73 -7.78
CA LEU A 185 15.83 -15.25 -6.77
C LEU A 185 14.84 -16.29 -7.32
N VAL A 186 14.59 -16.32 -8.63
CA VAL A 186 13.85 -17.41 -9.27
C VAL A 186 14.76 -18.65 -9.29
N PRO A 187 14.39 -19.76 -8.62
CA PRO A 187 15.21 -20.97 -8.67
C PRO A 187 15.41 -21.39 -10.13
N ASN A 188 16.67 -21.53 -10.56
CA ASN A 188 16.99 -22.24 -11.80
C ASN A 188 16.39 -23.65 -11.67
N ASN A 189 15.26 -23.87 -12.35
CA ASN A 189 14.60 -25.18 -12.43
C ASN A 189 15.55 -26.24 -13.01
#